data_AF-A0A7V4NP69-F1
#
_entry.id   AF-A0A7V4NP69-F1
#
_cell.length_a   1.000
_cell.length_b   1.000
_cell.length_c   1.000
_cell.angle_alpha   90.00
_cell.angle_beta   90.00
_cell.angle_gamma   90.00
#
_symmetry.space_group_name_H-M   'P 1'
#
loop_
_entity.id
_entity.type
_entity.pdbx_description
1 polymer ?
#
loop_
_entity_poly.entity_id
_entity_poly.type
_entity_poly.pdbx_seq_one_letter_code
_entity_poly.pdbx_strand_id
1 'polypeptide(L)'
;SPKIPLITREILYLFLFGGILTDIILFLMFWFLSNQGLAIEKLRTFCFAGFAFGSFCYAFSCKNFRKNIWEYNPFSNKVLNLTLTFGMTLLLLAIYFPPFQLLLKTVPLGIYEWGFLILFGFFNLFLFELVKYFLKKITKM
;
A
#
# COMPACT_ATOMS: atom_id res chain seq x y z
N SER A 1 -11.51 22.96 23.13
CA SER A 1 -11.21 22.59 21.74
C SER A 1 -9.71 22.58 21.52
N PRO A 2 -9.11 21.50 20.98
CA PRO A 2 -7.68 21.52 20.65
C PRO A 2 -7.44 22.55 19.55
N LYS A 3 -6.41 23.39 19.70
CA LYS A 3 -6.05 24.50 18.78
C LYS A 3 -5.22 24.05 17.55
N ILE A 4 -5.19 22.74 17.26
CA ILE A 4 -4.31 22.17 16.22
C ILE A 4 -5.17 21.87 14.98
N PRO A 5 -4.79 22.32 13.78
CA PRO A 5 -5.52 21.99 12.56
C PRO A 5 -5.51 20.48 12.30
N LEU A 6 -6.68 19.93 11.95
CA LEU A 6 -6.86 18.49 11.64
C LEU A 6 -5.98 18.04 10.47
N ILE A 7 -5.85 18.88 9.44
CA ILE A 7 -4.93 18.66 8.32
C ILE A 7 -3.70 19.53 8.57
N THR A 8 -2.68 18.91 9.17
CA THR A 8 -1.35 19.52 9.28
C THR A 8 -0.61 19.38 7.95
N ARG A 9 0.26 20.33 7.61
CA ARG A 9 1.05 20.32 6.36
C ARG A 9 1.81 18.99 6.18
N GLU A 10 2.29 18.40 7.27
CA GLU A 10 2.95 17.09 7.31
C GLU A 10 2.06 15.96 6.75
N ILE A 11 0.80 15.89 7.20
CA ILE A 11 -0.17 14.89 6.73
C ILE A 11 -0.48 15.11 5.26
N LEU A 12 -0.61 16.38 4.84
CA LEU A 12 -0.85 16.73 3.44
C LEU A 12 0.31 16.32 2.53
N TYR A 13 1.56 16.58 2.94
CA TYR A 13 2.74 16.15 2.18
C TYR A 13 2.84 14.63 2.11
N LEU A 14 2.57 13.93 3.21
CA LEU A 14 2.63 12.48 3.25
C LEU A 14 1.55 11.84 2.35
N PHE A 15 0.35 12.42 2.30
CA PHE A 15 -0.72 11.97 1.41
C PHE A 15 -0.41 12.27 -0.06
N LEU A 16 -0.02 13.52 -0.37
CA LEU A 16 0.24 13.93 -1.75
C LEU A 16 1.50 13.27 -2.31
N PHE A 17 2.66 13.46 -1.69
CA PHE A 17 3.91 12.91 -2.21
C PHE A 17 3.94 11.39 -2.07
N GLY A 18 3.52 10.86 -0.92
CA GLY A 18 3.47 9.41 -0.72
C GLY A 18 2.54 8.75 -1.73
N GLY A 19 1.26 9.16 -1.77
CA GLY A 19 0.25 8.59 -2.66
C GLY A 19 0.62 8.71 -4.14
N ILE A 20 1.00 9.90 -4.61
CA ILE A 20 1.35 10.11 -6.02
C ILE A 20 2.54 9.22 -6.41
N LEU A 21 3.58 9.14 -5.57
CA LEU A 21 4.74 8.32 -5.89
C LEU A 21 4.40 6.83 -5.90
N THR A 22 3.61 6.34 -4.94
CA THR A 22 3.18 4.94 -4.92
C THR A 22 2.32 4.59 -6.15
N ASP A 23 1.46 5.50 -6.58
CA ASP A 23 0.61 5.30 -7.76
C ASP A 23 1.42 5.32 -9.06
N ILE A 24 2.42 6.20 -9.17
CA ILE A 24 3.37 6.20 -10.30
C ILE A 24 4.11 4.87 -10.37
N ILE A 25 4.60 4.35 -9.25
CA ILE A 25 5.30 3.06 -9.21
C ILE A 25 4.36 1.94 -9.67
N LEU A 26 3.12 1.90 -9.16
CA LEU A 26 2.14 0.90 -9.57
C LEU A 26 1.83 0.98 -11.07
N PHE A 27 1.71 2.20 -11.61
CA PHE A 27 1.49 2.42 -13.04
C PHE A 27 2.69 1.95 -13.89
N LEU A 28 3.92 2.22 -13.45
CA LEU A 28 5.12 1.72 -14.13
C LEU A 28 5.19 0.19 -14.14
N MET A 29 4.79 -0.45 -13.04
CA MET A 29 4.70 -1.91 -12.97
C MET A 29 3.61 -2.47 -13.90
N PHE A 30 2.45 -1.82 -13.95
CA PHE A 30 1.39 -2.15 -14.91
C PHE A 30 1.91 -2.04 -16.35
N TRP A 31 2.56 -0.94 -16.70
CA TRP A 31 3.13 -0.70 -18.03
C TRP A 31 4.17 -1.77 -18.40
N PHE A 32 5.06 -2.08 -17.47
CA PHE A 32 6.09 -3.11 -17.65
C PHE A 32 5.48 -4.50 -17.89
N LEU A 33 4.52 -4.92 -17.06
CA LEU A 33 3.84 -6.21 -17.21
C LEU A 33 2.99 -6.25 -18.49
N SER A 34 2.38 -5.13 -18.89
CA SER A 34 1.65 -5.03 -20.15
C SER A 34 2.56 -5.26 -21.36
N ASN A 35 3.78 -4.72 -21.34
CA ASN A 35 4.76 -4.92 -22.42
C ASN A 35 5.29 -6.36 -22.49
N GLN A 36 5.16 -7.16 -21.42
CA GLN A 36 5.47 -8.58 -21.43
C GLN A 36 4.36 -9.45 -22.05
N GLY A 37 3.26 -8.85 -22.52
CA GLY A 37 2.15 -9.57 -23.13
C GLY A 37 1.17 -10.19 -22.12
N LEU A 38 1.18 -9.70 -20.87
CA LEU A 38 0.24 -10.17 -19.85
C LEU A 38 -1.19 -9.74 -20.21
N ALA A 39 -2.15 -10.66 -20.11
CA ALA A 39 -3.54 -10.38 -20.48
C ALA A 39 -4.13 -9.21 -19.67
N ILE A 40 -4.95 -8.38 -20.30
CA ILE A 40 -5.52 -7.17 -19.69
C ILE A 40 -6.34 -7.46 -18.43
N GLU A 41 -7.01 -8.62 -18.37
CA GLU A 41 -7.79 -9.06 -17.20
C GLU A 41 -6.89 -9.32 -15.99
N LYS A 42 -5.74 -9.96 -16.21
CA LYS A 42 -4.72 -10.18 -15.17
C LYS A 42 -4.11 -8.86 -14.72
N LEU A 43 -3.82 -7.95 -15.65
CA LEU A 43 -3.29 -6.62 -15.30
C LEU A 43 -4.28 -5.81 -14.44
N ARG A 44 -5.58 -5.87 -14.75
CA ARG A 44 -6.62 -5.23 -13.93
C ARG A 44 -6.65 -5.82 -12.52
N THR A 45 -6.57 -7.15 -12.41
CA THR A 45 -6.53 -7.82 -11.10
C THR A 45 -5.25 -7.49 -10.34
N PHE A 46 -4.11 -7.39 -11.04
CA PHE A 46 -2.84 -6.97 -10.48
C PHE A 46 -2.93 -5.54 -9.92
N CYS A 47 -3.49 -4.59 -10.66
CA CYS A 47 -3.71 -3.23 -10.16
C CYS A 47 -4.65 -3.19 -8.95
N PHE A 48 -5.75 -3.95 -8.99
CA PHE A 48 -6.67 -4.07 -7.86
C PHE A 48 -5.95 -4.58 -6.60
N ALA A 49 -5.17 -5.66 -6.74
CA ALA A 49 -4.37 -6.19 -5.65
C ALA A 49 -3.29 -5.20 -5.19
N GLY A 50 -2.67 -4.48 -6.12
CA GLY A 50 -1.71 -3.41 -5.84
C GLY A 50 -2.29 -2.29 -5.00
N PHE A 51 -3.47 -1.77 -5.35
CA PHE A 51 -4.15 -0.75 -4.56
C PHE A 51 -4.50 -1.22 -3.15
N ALA A 52 -5.02 -2.44 -3.02
CA ALA A 52 -5.32 -3.02 -1.71
C ALA A 52 -4.05 -3.20 -0.86
N PHE A 53 -3.00 -3.77 -1.44
CA PHE A 53 -1.73 -4.03 -0.76
C PHE A 53 -0.98 -2.74 -0.40
N GLY A 54 -0.99 -1.75 -1.30
CA GLY A 54 -0.46 -0.41 -1.05
C GLY A 54 -1.19 0.28 0.11
N SER A 55 -2.52 0.16 0.17
CA SER A 55 -3.32 0.67 1.29
C SER A 55 -2.96 0.01 2.62
N PHE A 56 -2.68 -1.30 2.62
CA PHE A 56 -2.21 -2.01 3.81
C PHE A 56 -0.84 -1.50 4.27
N CYS A 57 0.10 -1.31 3.34
CA CYS A 57 1.43 -0.75 3.63
C CYS A 57 1.33 0.68 4.19
N TYR A 58 0.46 1.51 3.58
CA TYR A 58 0.18 2.86 4.06
C TYR A 58 -0.40 2.87 5.47
N ALA A 59 -1.47 2.10 5.71
CA ALA A 59 -2.11 1.98 7.01
C ALA A 59 -1.11 1.54 8.10
N PHE A 60 -0.21 0.63 7.74
CA PHE A 60 0.87 0.18 8.61
C PHE A 60 1.88 1.31 8.91
N SER A 61 2.32 2.06 7.90
CA SER A 61 3.24 3.20 8.09
C SER A 61 2.61 4.35 8.90
N CYS A 62 1.30 4.56 8.76
CA CYS A 62 0.52 5.55 9.52
C CYS A 62 0.24 5.17 10.97
N LYS A 63 0.57 3.94 11.41
CA LYS A 63 0.45 3.53 12.83
C LYS A 63 1.11 4.54 13.77
N ASN A 64 2.24 5.10 13.34
CA ASN A 64 2.90 6.16 14.07
C ASN A 64 3.43 7.20 13.09
N PHE A 65 2.80 8.37 13.06
CA PHE A 65 3.20 9.47 12.17
C PHE A 65 4.53 10.10 12.56
N ARG A 66 4.89 10.07 13.85
CA ARG A 66 6.09 10.75 14.38
C ARG A 66 7.30 9.84 14.54
N LYS A 67 7.08 8.52 14.51
CA LYS A 67 8.11 7.51 14.66
C LYS A 67 8.21 6.66 13.42
N ASN A 68 9.43 6.37 12.99
CA ASN A 68 9.65 5.46 11.88
C ASN A 68 9.44 4.01 12.32
N ILE A 69 9.17 3.10 11.37
CA ILE A 69 8.87 1.68 11.65
C ILE A 69 9.97 1.00 12.49
N TRP A 70 11.23 1.43 12.36
CA TRP A 70 12.36 0.92 13.13
C TRP A 70 12.48 1.48 14.55
N GLU A 71 11.73 2.52 14.91
CA GLU A 71 11.78 3.14 16.25
C GLU A 71 10.77 2.55 17.23
N TYR A 72 9.93 1.61 16.78
CA TYR A 72 8.91 0.96 17.62
C TYR A 72 8.68 -0.48 17.17
N ASN A 73 8.05 -1.30 18.03
CA ASN A 73 7.70 -2.66 17.63
C ASN A 73 6.54 -2.64 16.62
N PRO A 74 6.76 -3.02 15.34
CA PRO A 74 5.73 -2.98 14.31
C PRO A 74 4.47 -3.75 14.69
N PHE A 75 4.63 -4.89 15.36
CA PHE A 75 3.56 -5.81 15.69
C PHE A 75 2.91 -5.56 17.05
N SER A 76 3.25 -4.47 17.75
CA SER A 76 2.69 -4.21 19.09
C SER A 76 1.18 -3.92 19.10
N ASN A 77 0.61 -3.44 17.98
CA ASN A 77 -0.82 -3.13 17.89
C ASN A 77 -1.56 -4.35 17.31
N LYS A 78 -2.09 -5.18 18.23
CA LYS A 78 -2.84 -6.38 17.88
C LYS A 78 -4.06 -6.09 17.00
N VAL A 79 -4.74 -4.96 17.24
CA VAL A 79 -5.91 -4.55 16.45
C VAL A 79 -5.50 -4.25 15.01
N LEU A 80 -4.43 -3.47 14.81
CA LEU A 80 -3.95 -3.16 13.46
C LEU A 80 -3.52 -4.44 12.72
N ASN A 81 -2.75 -5.30 13.37
CA ASN A 81 -2.31 -6.55 12.75
C ASN A 81 -3.51 -7.42 12.35
N LEU A 82 -4.50 -7.56 13.24
CA LEU A 82 -5.71 -8.33 12.96
C LEU A 82 -6.48 -7.77 11.76
N THR A 83 -6.66 -6.44 11.71
CA THR A 83 -7.31 -5.78 10.57
C THR A 83 -6.56 -6.00 9.27
N LEU A 84 -5.22 -5.92 9.27
CA LEU A 84 -4.40 -6.17 8.08
C LEU A 84 -4.46 -7.64 7.65
N THR A 85 -4.40 -8.59 8.58
CA THR A 85 -4.56 -10.02 8.27
C THR A 85 -5.94 -10.32 7.72
N PHE A 86 -6.99 -9.72 8.29
CA PHE A 86 -8.35 -9.85 7.78
C PHE A 86 -8.50 -9.25 6.38
N GLY A 87 -7.95 -8.04 6.16
CA GLY A 87 -7.92 -7.40 4.85
C GLY A 87 -7.19 -8.23 3.79
N MET A 88 -6.04 -8.81 4.15
CA MET A 88 -5.29 -9.72 3.27
C MET A 88 -6.09 -10.99 2.95
N THR A 89 -6.80 -11.55 3.94
CA THR A 89 -7.67 -12.71 3.74
C THR A 89 -8.80 -12.38 2.77
N LEU A 90 -9.45 -11.24 2.93
CA LEU A 90 -10.48 -10.76 2.01
C LEU A 90 -9.93 -10.51 0.60
N LEU A 91 -8.71 -9.97 0.48
CA LEU A 91 -8.06 -9.79 -0.81
C LEU A 91 -7.81 -11.12 -1.52
N LEU A 92 -7.33 -12.13 -0.79
CA LEU A 92 -7.13 -13.48 -1.33
C LEU A 92 -8.46 -14.11 -1.74
N LEU A 93 -9.51 -13.97 -0.93
CA LEU A 93 -10.86 -14.40 -1.31
C LEU A 93 -11.35 -13.67 -2.56
N ALA A 94 -11.13 -12.35 -2.66
CA ALA A 94 -11.51 -11.57 -3.83
C ALA A 94 -10.83 -12.04 -5.13
N ILE A 95 -9.62 -12.58 -5.05
CA ILE A 95 -8.83 -13.01 -6.22
C ILE A 95 -9.04 -14.49 -6.56
N TYR A 96 -9.35 -15.35 -5.58
CA TYR A 96 -9.38 -16.81 -5.77
C TYR A 96 -10.74 -17.47 -5.51
N PHE A 97 -11.69 -16.78 -4.85
CA PHE A 97 -13.01 -17.36 -4.56
C PHE A 97 -13.98 -17.09 -5.72
N PRO A 98 -14.54 -18.14 -6.37
CA PRO A 98 -15.32 -17.97 -7.61
C PRO A 98 -16.51 -17.00 -7.52
N PRO A 99 -17.32 -16.97 -6.43
CA PRO A 99 -18.38 -15.98 -6.28
C PRO A 99 -17.88 -14.53 -6.32
N PHE A 100 -16.71 -14.26 -5.74
CA PHE A 100 -16.12 -12.93 -5.73
C PHE A 100 -15.42 -12.60 -7.03
N GLN A 101 -14.80 -13.59 -7.69
CA GLN A 101 -14.23 -13.41 -9.02
C GLN A 101 -15.29 -12.97 -10.05
N LEU A 102 -16.49 -13.57 -9.99
CA LEU A 102 -17.60 -13.18 -10.86
C LEU A 102 -18.05 -11.73 -10.60
N LEU A 103 -18.18 -11.35 -9.32
CA LEU A 103 -18.67 -10.04 -8.90
C LEU A 103 -17.65 -8.93 -9.18
N LEU A 104 -16.37 -9.17 -8.89
CA LEU A 104 -15.28 -8.22 -9.02
C LEU A 104 -14.57 -8.27 -10.38
N LYS A 105 -14.91 -9.27 -11.21
CA LYS A 105 -14.28 -9.55 -12.51
C LYS A 105 -12.76 -9.74 -12.38
N THR A 106 -12.34 -10.45 -11.34
CA THR A 106 -10.92 -10.74 -11.07
C THR A 106 -10.54 -12.11 -11.64
N VAL A 107 -9.27 -12.25 -11.99
CA VAL A 107 -8.68 -13.50 -12.46
C VAL A 107 -7.54 -13.92 -11.52
N PRO A 108 -7.30 -15.22 -11.34
CA PRO A 108 -6.28 -15.67 -10.39
C PRO A 108 -4.89 -15.16 -10.81
N LEU A 109 -4.20 -14.54 -9.86
CA LEU A 109 -2.81 -14.12 -10.02
C LEU A 109 -1.87 -15.31 -9.77
N GLY A 110 -0.81 -15.41 -10.56
CA GLY A 110 0.24 -16.39 -10.38
C GLY A 110 1.32 -15.91 -9.41
N ILE A 111 2.31 -16.76 -9.16
CA ILE A 111 3.40 -16.45 -8.22
C ILE A 111 4.31 -15.34 -8.74
N TYR A 112 4.44 -15.20 -10.06
CA TYR A 112 5.21 -14.15 -10.70
C TYR A 112 4.60 -12.78 -10.39
N GLU A 113 3.29 -12.63 -10.59
CA GLU A 113 2.56 -11.40 -10.31
C GLU A 113 2.58 -11.05 -8.81
N TRP A 114 2.45 -12.05 -7.93
CA TRP A 114 2.61 -11.84 -6.48
C TRP A 114 4.01 -11.37 -6.08
N GLY A 115 5.06 -11.87 -6.74
CA GLY A 115 6.43 -11.41 -6.52
C GLY A 115 6.57 -9.91 -6.76
N PHE A 116 5.96 -9.40 -7.83
CA PHE A 116 5.90 -7.96 -8.10
C PHE A 116 5.09 -7.19 -7.04
N LEU A 117 3.94 -7.70 -6.59
CA LEU A 117 3.15 -7.06 -5.53
C LEU A 117 3.90 -6.96 -4.21
N ILE A 118 4.64 -8.01 -3.83
CA ILE A 118 5.47 -8.01 -2.63
C ILE A 118 6.58 -6.97 -2.76
N LEU A 119 7.27 -6.93 -3.90
CA LEU A 119 8.30 -5.93 -4.19
C LEU A 119 7.72 -4.51 -4.13
N PHE A 120 6.53 -4.30 -4.70
CA PHE A 120 5.80 -3.05 -4.63
C PHE A 120 5.52 -2.62 -3.18
N GLY A 121 5.05 -3.54 -2.32
CA GLY A 121 4.82 -3.25 -0.91
C GLY A 121 6.08 -2.83 -0.16
N PHE A 122 7.21 -3.52 -0.41
CA PHE A 122 8.50 -3.12 0.16
C PHE A 122 8.92 -1.72 -0.28
N PHE A 123 8.79 -1.40 -1.58
CA PHE A 123 9.05 -0.06 -2.09
C PHE A 123 8.14 0.99 -1.45
N ASN A 124 6.83 0.71 -1.32
CA ASN A 124 5.90 1.63 -0.68
C ASN A 124 6.28 1.89 0.78
N LEU A 125 6.54 0.84 1.56
CA LEU A 125 6.97 1.00 2.95
C LEU A 125 8.23 1.85 3.03
N PHE A 126 9.25 1.53 2.23
CA PHE A 126 10.49 2.31 2.19
C PHE A 126 10.23 3.78 1.82
N LEU A 127 9.36 4.04 0.84
CA LEU A 127 9.03 5.37 0.37
C LEU A 127 8.30 6.19 1.45
N PHE A 128 7.31 5.61 2.12
CA PHE A 128 6.62 6.28 3.23
C PHE A 128 7.56 6.59 4.39
N GLU A 129 8.47 5.68 4.75
CA GLU A 129 9.48 5.94 5.77
C GLU A 129 10.46 7.04 5.35
N LEU A 130 10.88 7.06 4.09
CA LEU A 130 11.75 8.09 3.54
C LEU A 130 11.05 9.46 3.55
N VAL A 131 9.79 9.55 3.13
CA VAL A 131 8.99 10.78 3.19
C VAL A 131 8.86 11.26 4.64
N LYS A 132 8.55 10.37 5.60
CA LYS A 132 8.52 10.72 7.02
C LYS A 132 9.87 11.23 7.54
N TYR A 133 10.97 10.60 7.14
CA TYR A 133 12.31 11.02 7.52
C TYR A 133 12.64 12.44 7.02
N PHE A 134 12.34 12.75 5.75
CA PHE A 134 12.52 14.10 5.21
C PHE A 134 11.62 15.12 5.89
N LEU A 135 10.36 14.79 6.15
CA LEU A 135 9.43 15.66 6.87
C LEU A 135 9.92 15.96 8.30
N LYS A 136 10.43 14.96 9.02
CA LYS A 136 11.02 15.14 10.37
C LYS A 136 12.21 16.12 10.34
N LYS A 137 13.06 16.02 9.31
CA LYS A 137 14.22 16.90 9.13
C LYS A 137 13.82 18.34 8.76
N ILE A 138 12.77 18.52 7.95
CA ILE A 138 12.28 19.82 7.50
C ILE A 138 11.52 20.55 8.63
N THR A 139 10.70 19.82 9.40
CA THR A 139 9.87 20.45 10.45
C THR A 139 10.62 20.75 11.76
N LYS A 140 11.88 20.32 11.91
CA LYS A 140 12.74 20.59 13.09
C LYS A 140 11.95 20.53 14.42
N MET A 141 11.55 19.31 14.78
CA MET A 141 11.35 18.91 16.18
C MET A 141 12.45 17.92 16.55
#